data_AF-A0A1E4T9T4-F1
#
_entry.id   AF-A0A1E4T9T4-F1
#
_cell.length_a   1.000
_cell.length_b   1.000
_cell.length_c   1.000
_cell.angle_alpha   90.00
_cell.angle_beta   90.00
_cell.angle_gamma   90.00
#
_symmetry.space_group_name_H-M   'P 1'
#
loop_
_entity.id
_entity.type
_entity.pdbx_description
1 polymer ?
#
loop_
_entity_poly.entity_id
_entity_poly.type
_entity_poly.pdbx_seq_one_letter_code
_entity_poly.pdbx_strand_id
1 'polypeptide(L)'
;MSTNTEDNISVKEYSDKDLQGLRTANTVSTIPPEIFERLYYQPKPNNDNSLRHKLGVPTGLATLMYTVNFFYLALTMLGWAGAGESGAAVVGIYPAVGFAGMVASIFELILGNSFAFTLMMSYGVYFMSFSTTIIPWFGAKAAYSATGDAIEGGQSEGYMATCGMFFILWSMVTLVLAIAAGMVNVVLCLYLFLVFLVFLIVAIGFFYGARGDATTLAHLTTTAGAIAFVASFLGLYMSVMNIMISVGVSPKVFPVGDLTAYWAKRRGAHSDVENTM
;
A
#
# COMPACT_ATOMS: atom_id res chain seq x y z
N MET A 1 -26.81 32.38 62.27
CA MET A 1 -25.38 32.72 62.33
C MET A 1 -24.67 31.78 61.35
N SER A 2 -24.01 32.36 60.34
CA SER A 2 -23.17 31.78 59.25
C SER A 2 -23.72 30.61 58.40
N THR A 3 -24.22 30.80 57.18
CA THR A 3 -23.63 31.24 55.87
C THR A 3 -22.96 30.13 55.07
N ASN A 4 -23.61 29.80 53.93
CA ASN A 4 -23.08 29.07 52.78
C ASN A 4 -21.98 29.88 52.08
N THR A 5 -20.90 29.24 51.67
CA THR A 5 -19.84 29.83 50.84
C THR A 5 -19.88 29.18 49.46
N GLU A 6 -20.44 29.90 48.48
CA GLU A 6 -20.25 29.63 47.05
C GLU A 6 -19.08 30.50 46.57
N ASP A 7 -17.97 29.87 46.16
CA ASP A 7 -16.85 30.57 45.53
C ASP A 7 -17.22 30.92 44.07
N ASN A 8 -17.56 32.19 43.86
CA ASN A 8 -17.76 32.82 42.56
C ASN A 8 -16.44 32.93 41.77
N ILE A 9 -16.31 32.16 40.69
CA ILE A 9 -15.26 32.35 39.68
C ILE A 9 -15.64 33.57 38.83
N SER A 10 -14.93 34.69 39.00
CA SER A 10 -15.14 35.90 38.21
C SER A 10 -14.62 35.72 36.78
N VAL A 11 -15.54 35.71 35.82
CA VAL A 11 -15.22 35.80 34.39
C VAL A 11 -14.75 37.24 34.12
N LYS A 12 -13.46 37.43 33.85
CA LYS A 12 -12.94 38.72 33.36
C LYS A 12 -13.45 38.95 31.94
N GLU A 13 -14.42 39.84 31.80
CA GLU A 13 -14.93 40.31 30.52
C GLU A 13 -13.86 41.22 29.87
N TYR A 14 -13.33 40.80 28.72
CA TYR A 14 -12.31 41.57 27.98
C TYR A 14 -12.99 42.71 27.22
N SER A 15 -12.42 43.92 27.33
CA SER A 15 -12.94 45.13 26.71
C SER A 15 -12.67 45.16 25.20
N ASP A 16 -13.61 45.67 24.40
CA ASP A 16 -13.50 45.80 22.94
C ASP A 16 -12.24 46.55 22.45
N LYS A 17 -11.64 47.37 23.33
CA LYS A 17 -10.36 48.04 23.04
C LYS A 17 -9.18 47.06 22.98
N ASP A 18 -9.21 45.98 23.75
CA ASP A 18 -8.17 44.94 23.74
C ASP A 18 -8.29 44.07 22.48
N LEU A 19 -9.52 43.84 22.00
CA LEU A 19 -9.80 43.17 20.72
C LEU A 19 -9.39 44.01 19.50
N GLN A 20 -9.50 45.33 19.58
CA GLN A 20 -8.99 46.24 18.54
C GLN A 20 -7.46 46.30 18.51
N GLY A 21 -6.78 46.20 19.66
CA GLY A 21 -5.32 46.10 19.74
C GLY A 21 -4.77 44.88 19.00
N LEU A 22 -5.46 43.74 19.10
CA LEU A 22 -5.11 42.49 18.41
C LEU A 22 -5.42 42.52 16.90
N ARG A 23 -6.43 43.29 16.48
CA ARG A 23 -6.77 43.47 15.05
C ARG A 23 -5.79 44.39 14.34
N THR A 24 -5.30 45.42 15.02
CA THR A 24 -4.37 46.40 14.43
C THR A 24 -2.95 45.84 14.28
N ALA A 25 -2.57 44.81 15.07
CA ALA A 25 -1.30 44.11 14.93
C ALA A 25 -1.21 43.16 13.72
N ASN A 26 -2.33 42.90 13.02
CA ASN A 26 -2.42 41.92 11.93
C ASN A 26 -2.48 42.52 10.52
N THR A 27 -2.09 43.78 10.33
CA THR A 27 -2.07 44.36 8.98
C THR A 27 -0.74 45.02 8.69
N VAL A 28 -0.01 44.45 7.72
CA VAL A 28 1.22 44.97 7.09
C VAL A 28 2.51 44.72 7.88
N SER A 29 2.93 43.45 7.92
CA SER A 29 4.34 43.12 7.81
C SER A 29 4.45 41.93 6.87
N THR A 30 5.19 42.10 5.78
CA THR A 30 5.54 41.05 4.82
C THR A 30 5.92 39.80 5.59
N ILE A 31 5.13 38.73 5.45
CA ILE A 31 5.43 37.44 6.06
C ILE A 31 6.87 37.08 5.67
N PRO A 32 7.80 36.93 6.63
CA PRO A 32 9.16 36.54 6.34
C PRO A 32 9.15 35.23 5.53
N PRO A 33 10.03 35.05 4.53
CA PRO A 33 10.03 33.85 3.69
C PRO A 33 10.03 32.56 4.50
N GLU A 34 10.73 32.53 5.63
CA GLU A 34 10.77 31.39 6.56
C GLU A 34 9.42 31.09 7.23
N ILE A 35 8.62 32.10 7.54
CA ILE A 35 7.28 31.92 8.11
C ILE A 35 6.30 31.48 7.03
N PHE A 36 6.42 32.02 5.82
CA PHE A 36 5.63 31.58 4.67
C PHE A 36 5.95 30.11 4.32
N GLU A 37 7.23 29.75 4.32
CA GLU A 37 7.74 28.40 4.14
C GLU A 37 7.20 27.46 5.22
N ARG A 38 7.29 27.84 6.50
CA ARG A 38 6.69 27.06 7.60
C ARG A 38 5.18 26.90 7.46
N LEU A 39 4.46 27.93 7.01
CA LEU A 39 3.02 27.87 6.82
C LEU A 39 2.60 26.95 5.67
N TYR A 40 3.46 26.79 4.65
CA TYR A 40 3.23 25.92 3.50
C TYR A 40 3.66 24.47 3.76
N TYR A 41 4.74 24.26 4.53
CA TYR A 41 5.34 22.94 4.73
C TYR A 41 4.97 22.25 6.04
N GLN A 42 4.45 22.98 7.04
CA GLN A 42 4.06 22.38 8.31
C GLN A 42 2.55 22.18 8.37
N PRO A 43 2.05 20.93 8.35
CA PRO A 43 0.65 20.67 8.65
C PRO A 43 0.33 21.20 10.06
N LYS A 44 -0.89 21.72 10.25
CA LYS A 44 -1.37 22.26 11.54
C LYS A 44 -0.93 21.34 12.70
N PRO A 45 -0.25 21.86 13.74
CA PRO A 45 0.06 21.05 14.91
C PRO A 45 -1.26 20.72 15.60
N ASN A 46 -1.78 19.52 15.35
CA ASN A 46 -2.84 18.97 16.18
C ASN A 46 -2.17 18.54 17.48
N ASN A 47 -2.70 19.01 18.60
CA ASN A 47 -2.20 18.72 19.95
C ASN A 47 -2.43 17.26 20.39
N ASP A 48 -2.56 16.34 19.42
CA ASP A 48 -2.85 14.94 19.66
C ASP A 48 -1.56 14.19 19.95
N ASN A 49 -1.44 13.64 21.15
CA ASN A 49 -0.24 12.95 21.64
C ASN A 49 -0.01 11.57 21.00
N SER A 50 -0.77 11.23 19.95
CA SER A 50 -0.75 9.93 19.29
C SER A 50 0.58 9.68 18.58
N LEU A 51 1.09 8.44 18.66
CA LEU A 51 2.34 8.04 17.98
C LEU A 51 2.29 8.29 16.47
N ARG A 52 1.10 8.24 15.87
CA ARG A 52 0.86 8.54 14.45
C ARG A 52 1.22 9.98 14.08
N HIS A 53 1.00 10.94 14.98
CA HIS A 53 1.39 12.32 14.76
C HIS A 53 2.90 12.53 14.97
N LYS A 54 3.53 11.77 15.88
CA LYS A 54 4.96 11.90 16.19
C LYS A 54 5.88 11.20 15.18
N LEU A 55 5.46 10.07 14.61
CA LEU A 55 6.26 9.25 13.70
C LEU A 55 5.82 9.36 12.23
N GLY A 56 4.67 9.98 11.96
CA GLY A 56 4.05 9.97 10.64
C GLY A 56 3.40 8.63 10.30
N VAL A 57 2.74 8.57 9.14
CA VAL A 57 2.05 7.36 8.65
C VAL A 57 2.79 6.79 7.43
N PRO A 58 3.57 5.71 7.59
CA PRO A 58 4.39 5.15 6.52
C PRO A 58 3.57 4.45 5.43
N THR A 59 2.32 4.06 5.71
CA THR A 59 1.39 3.46 4.72
C THR A 59 1.33 4.25 3.42
N GLY A 60 1.27 5.58 3.46
CA GLY A 60 1.13 6.41 2.26
C GLY A 60 2.30 6.27 1.29
N LEU A 61 3.53 6.39 1.80
CA LEU A 61 4.76 6.21 1.01
C LEU A 61 4.86 4.78 0.46
N ALA A 62 4.63 3.78 1.32
CA ALA A 62 4.77 2.40 0.90
C ALA A 62 3.74 1.99 -0.15
N THR A 63 2.48 2.39 0.02
CA THR A 63 1.41 2.11 -0.96
C THR A 63 1.74 2.73 -2.31
N LEU A 64 2.27 3.96 -2.33
CA LEU A 64 2.69 4.62 -3.56
C LEU A 64 3.82 3.84 -4.25
N MET A 65 4.87 3.48 -3.52
CA MET A 65 6.02 2.77 -4.11
C MET A 65 5.64 1.38 -4.63
N TYR A 66 4.83 0.63 -3.88
CA TYR A 66 4.29 -0.65 -4.35
C TYR A 66 3.41 -0.50 -5.58
N THR A 67 2.55 0.51 -5.62
CA THR A 67 1.67 0.77 -6.76
C THR A 67 2.46 1.15 -8.00
N VAL A 68 3.42 2.07 -7.88
CA VAL A 68 4.26 2.51 -9.00
C VAL A 68 5.06 1.33 -9.55
N ASN A 69 5.61 0.49 -8.67
CA ASN A 69 6.28 -0.73 -9.08
C ASN A 69 5.35 -1.71 -9.81
N PHE A 70 4.15 -1.93 -9.27
CA PHE A 70 3.17 -2.82 -9.88
C PHE A 70 2.71 -2.29 -11.25
N PHE A 71 2.57 -0.97 -11.40
CA PHE A 71 2.25 -0.33 -12.68
C PHE A 71 3.39 -0.47 -13.69
N TYR A 72 4.63 -0.28 -13.24
CA TYR A 72 5.82 -0.52 -14.06
C TYR A 72 5.89 -1.97 -14.54
N LEU A 73 5.62 -2.94 -13.66
CA LEU A 73 5.52 -4.36 -14.03
C LEU A 73 4.41 -4.60 -15.06
N ALA A 74 3.22 -4.04 -14.86
CA ALA A 74 2.12 -4.16 -15.81
C ALA A 74 2.51 -3.66 -17.22
N LEU A 75 3.16 -2.50 -17.30
CA LEU A 75 3.63 -1.95 -18.58
C LEU A 75 4.68 -2.83 -19.27
N THR A 76 5.61 -3.41 -18.48
CA THR A 76 6.63 -4.32 -19.02
C THR A 76 6.03 -5.65 -19.48
N MET A 77 5.02 -6.19 -18.77
CA MET A 77 4.31 -7.42 -19.16
C MET A 77 3.42 -7.23 -20.40
N LEU A 78 2.91 -6.01 -20.60
CA LEU A 78 2.16 -5.63 -21.80
C LEU A 78 3.05 -5.43 -23.03
N GLY A 79 4.38 -5.37 -22.87
CA GLY A 79 5.27 -5.05 -23.99
C GLY A 79 5.14 -3.61 -24.46
N TRP A 80 4.68 -2.68 -23.61
CA TRP A 80 4.35 -1.32 -24.03
C TRP A 80 5.61 -0.63 -24.59
N ALA A 81 5.53 -0.17 -25.84
CA ALA A 81 6.66 0.42 -26.58
C ALA A 81 7.92 -0.46 -26.64
N GLY A 82 7.77 -1.80 -26.63
CA GLY A 82 8.90 -2.75 -26.65
C GLY A 82 9.55 -2.95 -25.28
N ALA A 83 8.94 -2.49 -24.18
CA ALA A 83 9.44 -2.75 -22.85
C ALA A 83 9.34 -4.25 -22.48
N GLY A 84 10.29 -4.75 -21.69
CA GLY A 84 10.20 -6.09 -21.08
C GLY A 84 11.09 -7.19 -21.68
N GLU A 85 11.68 -6.99 -22.87
CA GLU A 85 12.46 -7.99 -23.62
C GLU A 85 13.41 -8.86 -22.75
N SER A 86 14.54 -8.32 -22.31
CA SER A 86 15.51 -9.07 -21.50
C SER A 86 15.13 -9.13 -20.01
N GLY A 87 14.09 -8.41 -19.59
CA GLY A 87 13.71 -8.22 -18.19
C GLY A 87 14.76 -7.54 -17.29
N ALA A 88 15.99 -7.31 -17.76
CA ALA A 88 17.11 -6.85 -16.95
C ALA A 88 16.86 -5.47 -16.32
N ALA A 89 16.20 -4.57 -17.06
CA ALA A 89 15.81 -3.25 -16.56
C ALA A 89 14.84 -3.32 -15.38
N VAL A 90 14.06 -4.42 -15.28
CA VAL A 90 13.05 -4.61 -14.25
C VAL A 90 13.64 -5.24 -12.99
N VAL A 91 14.73 -6.00 -13.08
CA VAL A 91 15.28 -6.77 -11.94
C VAL A 91 15.58 -5.89 -10.72
N GLY A 92 16.12 -4.69 -10.92
CA GLY A 92 16.55 -3.81 -9.82
C GLY A 92 15.43 -3.29 -8.92
N ILE A 93 14.19 -3.22 -9.42
CA ILE A 93 13.07 -2.67 -8.64
C ILE A 93 12.57 -3.65 -7.56
N TYR A 94 12.70 -4.96 -7.81
CA TYR A 94 12.28 -6.01 -6.88
C TYR A 94 12.96 -5.90 -5.50
N PRO A 95 14.30 -5.91 -5.38
CA PRO A 95 14.95 -5.80 -4.07
C PRO A 95 14.74 -4.42 -3.44
N ALA A 96 14.69 -3.34 -4.24
CA ALA A 96 14.51 -1.98 -3.73
C ALA A 96 13.14 -1.81 -3.04
N VAL A 97 12.06 -2.22 -3.72
CA VAL A 97 10.69 -2.11 -3.19
C VAL A 97 10.44 -3.16 -2.11
N GLY A 98 11.01 -4.36 -2.26
CA GLY A 98 10.95 -5.43 -1.27
C GLY A 98 11.52 -4.97 0.08
N PHE A 99 12.76 -4.48 0.08
CA PHE A 99 13.43 -4.00 1.29
C PHE A 99 12.74 -2.78 1.89
N ALA A 100 12.45 -1.76 1.08
CA ALA A 100 11.81 -0.53 1.56
C ALA A 100 10.44 -0.80 2.18
N GLY A 101 9.66 -1.71 1.58
CA GLY A 101 8.34 -2.06 2.09
C GLY A 101 8.39 -2.92 3.36
N MET A 102 9.39 -3.81 3.51
CA MET A 102 9.62 -4.50 4.78
C MET A 102 9.93 -3.52 5.90
N VAL A 103 10.81 -2.53 5.66
CA VAL A 103 11.12 -1.48 6.65
C VAL A 103 9.86 -0.68 7.00
N ALA A 104 9.10 -0.23 5.99
CA ALA A 104 7.87 0.52 6.21
C ALA A 104 6.82 -0.27 7.02
N SER A 105 6.74 -1.59 6.81
CA SER A 105 5.81 -2.45 7.54
C SER A 105 6.14 -2.55 9.03
N ILE A 106 7.42 -2.57 9.41
CA ILE A 106 7.83 -2.58 10.82
C ILE A 106 7.33 -1.33 11.55
N PHE A 107 7.35 -0.17 10.89
CA PHE A 107 6.78 1.05 11.47
C PHE A 107 5.25 0.98 11.60
N GLU A 108 4.53 0.36 10.67
CA GLU A 108 3.08 0.10 10.84
C GLU A 108 2.77 -0.80 12.04
N LEU A 109 3.64 -1.79 12.31
CA LEU A 109 3.53 -2.62 13.51
C LEU A 109 3.69 -1.79 14.80
N ILE A 110 4.66 -0.86 14.83
CA ILE A 110 4.87 0.06 15.96
C ILE A 110 3.66 1.00 16.15
N LEU A 111 3.02 1.40 15.07
CA LEU A 111 1.79 2.22 15.09
C LEU A 111 0.51 1.43 15.43
N GLY A 112 0.62 0.10 15.61
CA GLY A 112 -0.48 -0.77 15.97
C GLY A 112 -1.41 -1.17 14.81
N ASN A 113 -0.97 -1.00 13.56
CA ASN A 113 -1.75 -1.36 12.37
C ASN A 113 -1.37 -2.77 11.87
N SER A 114 -1.92 -3.79 12.52
CA SER A 114 -1.57 -5.19 12.23
C SER A 114 -1.90 -5.61 10.80
N PHE A 115 -3.02 -5.14 10.24
CA PHE A 115 -3.42 -5.53 8.88
C PHE A 115 -2.49 -4.91 7.82
N ALA A 116 -2.17 -3.63 7.91
CA ALA A 116 -1.21 -3.01 6.98
C ALA A 116 0.19 -3.61 7.14
N PHE A 117 0.62 -3.92 8.37
CA PHE A 117 1.85 -4.66 8.63
C PHE A 117 1.86 -5.99 7.87
N THR A 118 0.86 -6.86 8.06
CA THR A 118 0.80 -8.16 7.38
C THR A 118 0.81 -8.00 5.87
N LEU A 119 -0.03 -7.10 5.34
CA LEU A 119 -0.13 -6.85 3.90
C LEU A 119 1.22 -6.43 3.30
N MET A 120 1.83 -5.39 3.87
CA MET A 120 3.07 -4.80 3.35
C MET A 120 4.27 -5.72 3.56
N MET A 121 4.38 -6.35 4.74
CA MET A 121 5.46 -7.31 5.02
C MET A 121 5.38 -8.51 4.08
N SER A 122 4.20 -9.07 3.85
CA SER A 122 4.03 -10.21 2.93
C SER A 122 4.45 -9.87 1.51
N TYR A 123 4.04 -8.70 0.97
CA TYR A 123 4.51 -8.28 -0.35
C TYR A 123 6.01 -7.95 -0.37
N GLY A 124 6.55 -7.37 0.70
CA GLY A 124 7.99 -7.16 0.86
C GLY A 124 8.79 -8.47 0.75
N VAL A 125 8.34 -9.51 1.45
CA VAL A 125 8.91 -10.87 1.39
C VAL A 125 8.74 -11.47 0.00
N TYR A 126 7.59 -11.29 -0.67
CA TYR A 126 7.38 -11.73 -2.05
C TYR A 126 8.42 -11.13 -3.01
N PHE A 127 8.57 -9.80 -3.02
CA PHE A 127 9.51 -9.13 -3.92
C PHE A 127 10.96 -9.54 -3.65
N MET A 128 11.35 -9.66 -2.38
CA MET A 128 12.67 -10.15 -2.00
C MET A 128 12.87 -11.61 -2.42
N SER A 129 11.92 -12.50 -2.11
CA SER A 129 12.00 -13.92 -2.45
C SER A 129 12.02 -14.15 -3.96
N PHE A 130 11.31 -13.36 -4.75
CA PHE A 130 11.37 -13.47 -6.21
C PHE A 130 12.65 -12.84 -6.77
N SER A 131 13.17 -11.78 -6.15
CA SER A 131 14.45 -11.18 -6.57
C SER A 131 15.60 -12.18 -6.52
N THR A 132 15.64 -13.06 -5.51
CA THR A 132 16.69 -14.07 -5.38
C THR A 132 16.62 -15.15 -6.46
N THR A 133 15.48 -15.33 -7.13
CA THR A 133 15.35 -16.31 -8.23
C THR A 133 15.71 -15.73 -9.59
N ILE A 134 15.65 -14.40 -9.75
CA ILE A 134 15.88 -13.70 -11.03
C ILE A 134 17.24 -13.01 -11.11
N ILE A 135 17.81 -12.59 -9.97
CA ILE A 135 19.12 -11.93 -9.93
C ILE A 135 20.20 -13.00 -10.23
N PRO A 136 21.01 -12.83 -11.29
CA PRO A 136 22.00 -13.83 -11.70
C PRO A 136 23.01 -14.20 -10.61
N TRP A 137 23.33 -13.27 -9.71
CA TRP A 137 24.28 -13.47 -8.61
C TRP A 137 23.91 -14.64 -7.68
N PHE A 138 22.62 -14.93 -7.48
CA PHE A 138 22.19 -16.06 -6.66
C PHE A 138 22.31 -17.42 -7.37
N GLY A 139 22.59 -17.44 -8.67
CA GLY A 139 22.80 -18.68 -9.44
C GLY A 139 21.56 -19.56 -9.62
N ALA A 140 20.37 -19.11 -9.19
CA ALA A 140 19.15 -19.92 -9.19
C ALA A 140 18.77 -20.44 -10.59
N LYS A 141 18.86 -19.60 -11.63
CA LYS A 141 18.61 -20.02 -13.02
C LYS A 141 19.71 -20.92 -13.57
N ALA A 142 20.97 -20.53 -13.35
CA ALA A 142 22.14 -21.26 -13.85
C ALA A 142 22.20 -22.71 -13.33
N ALA A 143 21.70 -22.95 -12.11
CA ALA A 143 21.63 -24.29 -11.51
C ALA A 143 20.74 -25.28 -12.28
N TYR A 144 19.83 -24.79 -13.13
CA TYR A 144 18.98 -25.63 -13.97
C TYR A 144 19.54 -25.86 -15.38
N SER A 145 20.71 -25.29 -15.71
CA SER A 145 21.40 -25.53 -16.98
C SER A 145 22.51 -26.56 -16.81
N ALA A 146 22.70 -27.42 -17.81
CA ALA A 146 23.84 -28.34 -17.85
C ALA A 146 25.18 -27.62 -18.13
N THR A 147 25.13 -26.43 -18.73
CA THR A 147 26.29 -25.61 -19.09
C THR A 147 26.57 -24.49 -18.10
N GLY A 148 25.65 -24.24 -17.15
CA GLY A 148 25.70 -23.12 -16.21
C GLY A 148 25.20 -21.79 -16.80
N ASP A 149 24.61 -21.81 -18.00
CA ASP A 149 24.00 -20.63 -18.62
C ASP A 149 22.63 -20.31 -17.99
N ALA A 150 22.47 -19.08 -17.50
CA ALA A 150 21.25 -18.63 -16.83
C ALA A 150 20.04 -18.46 -17.77
N ILE A 151 20.27 -18.23 -19.07
CA ILE A 151 19.22 -18.15 -20.08
C ILE A 151 18.68 -19.55 -20.36
N GLU A 152 19.57 -20.51 -20.59
CA GLU A 152 19.21 -21.92 -20.82
C GLU A 152 18.46 -22.49 -19.60
N GLY A 153 19.01 -22.31 -18.40
CA GLY A 153 18.40 -22.81 -17.18
C GLY A 153 17.05 -22.16 -16.87
N GLY A 154 16.87 -20.90 -17.26
CA GLY A 154 15.59 -20.18 -17.16
C GLY A 154 14.49 -20.71 -18.09
N GLN A 155 14.86 -21.44 -19.15
CA GLN A 155 13.93 -22.10 -20.07
C GLN A 155 13.72 -23.59 -19.75
N SER A 156 14.42 -24.12 -18.74
CA SER A 156 14.23 -25.50 -18.33
C SER A 156 12.82 -25.73 -17.78
N GLU A 157 12.29 -26.93 -18.05
CA GLU A 157 10.99 -27.39 -17.52
C GLU A 157 10.95 -27.29 -15.98
N GLY A 158 12.02 -27.73 -15.33
CA GLY A 158 12.13 -27.72 -13.87
C GLY A 158 12.07 -26.32 -13.26
N TYR A 159 12.76 -25.35 -13.87
CA TYR A 159 12.73 -23.96 -13.39
C TYR A 159 11.34 -23.36 -13.57
N MET A 160 10.76 -23.48 -14.77
CA MET A 160 9.46 -22.92 -15.07
C MET A 160 8.34 -23.53 -14.21
N ALA A 161 8.33 -24.85 -14.02
CA ALA A 161 7.37 -25.51 -13.13
C ALA A 161 7.51 -25.05 -11.67
N THR A 162 8.75 -24.87 -11.19
CA THR A 162 9.02 -24.37 -9.83
C THR A 162 8.54 -22.93 -9.65
N CYS A 163 8.78 -22.06 -10.63
CA CYS A 163 8.23 -20.70 -10.65
C CYS A 163 6.69 -20.69 -10.69
N GLY A 164 6.07 -21.58 -11.48
CA GLY A 164 4.61 -21.75 -11.50
C GLY A 164 4.05 -22.07 -10.12
N MET A 165 4.65 -23.03 -9.41
CA MET A 165 4.25 -23.39 -8.04
C MET A 165 4.41 -22.23 -7.05
N PHE A 166 5.49 -21.45 -7.17
CA PHE A 166 5.69 -20.24 -6.37
C PHE A 166 4.51 -19.26 -6.55
N PHE A 167 4.11 -18.97 -7.79
CA PHE A 167 2.99 -18.06 -8.06
C PHE A 167 1.63 -18.61 -7.61
N ILE A 168 1.40 -19.93 -7.66
CA ILE A 168 0.21 -20.54 -7.05
C ILE A 168 0.15 -20.25 -5.55
N LEU A 169 1.24 -20.49 -4.81
CA LEU A 169 1.25 -20.24 -3.36
C LEU A 169 1.01 -18.77 -3.04
N TRP A 170 1.62 -17.85 -3.80
CA TRP A 170 1.40 -16.41 -3.62
C TRP A 170 0.00 -15.95 -4.03
N SER A 171 -0.64 -16.63 -4.99
CA SER A 171 -2.06 -16.41 -5.28
C SER A 171 -2.92 -16.76 -4.07
N MET A 172 -2.65 -17.89 -3.39
CA MET A 172 -3.40 -18.29 -2.19
C MET A 172 -3.22 -17.28 -1.04
N VAL A 173 -1.99 -16.83 -0.80
CA VAL A 173 -1.70 -15.78 0.20
C VAL A 173 -2.49 -14.50 -0.14
N THR A 174 -2.48 -14.08 -1.40
CA THR A 174 -3.19 -12.89 -1.86
C THR A 174 -4.71 -13.04 -1.70
N LEU A 175 -5.25 -14.23 -1.95
CA LEU A 175 -6.68 -14.50 -1.76
C LEU A 175 -7.09 -14.36 -0.30
N VAL A 176 -6.29 -14.88 0.64
CA VAL A 176 -6.54 -14.71 2.09
C VAL A 176 -6.52 -13.22 2.47
N LEU A 177 -5.55 -12.46 1.94
CA LEU A 177 -5.45 -11.01 2.16
C LEU A 177 -6.64 -10.26 1.54
N ALA A 178 -7.14 -10.69 0.37
CA ALA A 178 -8.32 -10.10 -0.27
C ALA A 178 -9.58 -10.32 0.56
N ILE A 179 -9.78 -11.53 1.10
CA ILE A 179 -10.91 -11.82 2.01
C ILE A 179 -10.83 -10.93 3.26
N ALA A 180 -9.65 -10.81 3.86
CA ALA A 180 -9.44 -9.92 5.01
C ALA A 180 -9.68 -8.44 4.66
N ALA A 181 -9.27 -7.99 3.48
CA ALA A 181 -9.53 -6.63 3.00
C ALA A 181 -11.03 -6.34 2.80
N GLY A 182 -11.86 -7.36 2.56
CA GLY A 182 -13.33 -7.25 2.56
C GLY A 182 -13.93 -6.81 3.90
N MET A 183 -13.15 -6.78 4.98
CA MET A 183 -13.56 -6.21 6.27
C MET A 183 -13.21 -4.73 6.39
N VAL A 184 -12.35 -4.21 5.51
CA VAL A 184 -11.76 -2.87 5.59
C VAL A 184 -12.36 -1.95 4.52
N ASN A 185 -12.16 -2.29 3.24
CA ASN A 185 -12.40 -1.36 2.14
C ASN A 185 -12.64 -2.13 0.83
N VAL A 186 -13.72 -1.80 0.11
CA VAL A 186 -14.08 -2.44 -1.17
C VAL A 186 -13.00 -2.27 -2.23
N VAL A 187 -12.42 -1.08 -2.36
CA VAL A 187 -11.36 -0.80 -3.35
C VAL A 187 -10.11 -1.62 -3.06
N LEU A 188 -9.72 -1.76 -1.78
CA LEU A 188 -8.59 -2.60 -1.39
C LEU A 188 -8.87 -4.09 -1.67
N CYS A 189 -10.08 -4.56 -1.36
CA CYS A 189 -10.51 -5.92 -1.65
C CYS A 189 -10.47 -6.21 -3.16
N LEU A 190 -11.01 -5.31 -3.98
CA LEU A 190 -10.99 -5.43 -5.44
C LEU A 190 -9.56 -5.41 -5.99
N TYR A 191 -8.70 -4.51 -5.47
CA TYR A 191 -7.29 -4.46 -5.83
C TYR A 191 -6.59 -5.81 -5.58
N LEU A 192 -6.71 -6.36 -4.37
CA LEU A 192 -6.09 -7.64 -4.02
C LEU A 192 -6.69 -8.81 -4.79
N PHE A 193 -7.98 -8.78 -5.09
CA PHE A 193 -8.61 -9.79 -5.93
C PHE A 193 -8.06 -9.79 -7.36
N LEU A 194 -7.84 -8.61 -7.95
CA LEU A 194 -7.20 -8.52 -9.27
C LEU A 194 -5.74 -8.99 -9.22
N VAL A 195 -4.98 -8.66 -8.15
CA VAL A 195 -3.62 -9.18 -7.95
C VAL A 195 -3.61 -10.71 -7.80
N PHE A 196 -4.61 -11.29 -7.13
CA PHE A 196 -4.80 -12.74 -7.07
C PHE A 196 -4.96 -13.35 -8.47
N LEU A 197 -5.80 -12.76 -9.33
CA LEU A 197 -5.98 -13.21 -10.70
C LEU A 197 -4.68 -13.09 -11.52
N VAL A 198 -3.90 -12.02 -11.32
CA VAL A 198 -2.60 -11.83 -11.97
C VAL A 198 -1.66 -12.98 -11.60
N PHE A 199 -1.48 -13.28 -10.30
CA PHE A 199 -0.62 -14.39 -9.89
C PHE A 199 -1.10 -15.74 -10.41
N LEU A 200 -2.41 -15.98 -10.43
CA LEU A 200 -2.97 -17.22 -10.95
C LEU A 200 -2.68 -17.38 -12.46
N ILE A 201 -2.89 -16.34 -13.26
CA ILE A 201 -2.66 -16.36 -14.70
C ILE A 201 -1.17 -16.51 -15.02
N VAL A 202 -0.30 -15.80 -14.28
CA VAL A 202 1.16 -15.93 -14.42
C VAL A 202 1.60 -17.35 -14.09
N ALA A 203 1.08 -17.95 -13.01
CA ALA A 203 1.38 -19.33 -12.64
C ALA A 203 1.00 -20.32 -13.76
N ILE A 204 -0.20 -20.17 -14.34
CA ILE A 204 -0.65 -20.97 -15.47
C ILE A 204 0.31 -20.78 -16.66
N GLY A 205 0.71 -19.54 -16.95
CA GLY A 205 1.70 -19.23 -17.98
C GLY A 205 3.01 -20.01 -17.79
N PHE A 206 3.56 -20.01 -16.58
CA PHE A 206 4.77 -20.77 -16.26
C PHE A 206 4.61 -22.29 -16.46
N PHE A 207 3.44 -22.86 -16.17
CA PHE A 207 3.19 -24.28 -16.44
C PHE A 207 3.09 -24.61 -17.94
N TYR A 208 2.55 -23.70 -18.76
CA TYR A 208 2.61 -23.84 -20.22
C TYR A 208 4.03 -23.68 -20.75
N GLY A 209 4.79 -22.73 -20.21
CA GLY A 209 6.21 -22.56 -20.51
C GLY A 209 7.03 -23.83 -20.19
N ALA A 210 6.76 -24.47 -19.05
CA ALA A 210 7.42 -25.71 -18.67
C ALA A 210 7.19 -26.85 -19.69
N ARG A 211 6.05 -26.83 -20.40
CA ARG A 211 5.73 -27.78 -21.47
C ARG A 211 6.28 -27.37 -22.85
N GLY A 212 7.05 -26.28 -22.92
CA GLY A 212 7.61 -25.73 -24.15
C GLY A 212 6.67 -24.83 -24.95
N ASP A 213 5.48 -24.51 -24.45
CA ASP A 213 4.53 -23.61 -25.14
C ASP A 213 4.81 -22.14 -24.80
N ALA A 214 5.86 -21.60 -25.43
CA ALA A 214 6.28 -20.21 -25.26
C ALA A 214 5.24 -19.20 -25.76
N THR A 215 4.43 -19.55 -26.76
CA THR A 215 3.41 -18.68 -27.34
C THR A 215 2.27 -18.46 -26.34
N THR A 216 1.75 -19.53 -25.74
CA THR A 216 0.71 -19.42 -24.72
C THR A 216 1.23 -18.73 -23.46
N LEU A 217 2.47 -18.99 -23.04
CA LEU A 217 3.13 -18.25 -21.95
C LEU A 217 3.14 -16.74 -22.22
N ALA A 218 3.52 -16.31 -23.42
CA ALA A 218 3.55 -14.90 -23.80
C ALA A 218 2.15 -14.27 -23.74
N HIS A 219 1.14 -14.93 -24.31
CA HIS A 219 -0.25 -14.44 -24.28
C HIS A 219 -0.82 -14.34 -22.86
N LEU A 220 -0.54 -15.32 -22.00
CA LEU A 220 -0.96 -15.29 -20.60
C LEU A 220 -0.23 -14.20 -19.82
N THR A 221 1.05 -13.98 -20.10
CA THR A 221 1.84 -12.88 -19.52
C THR A 221 1.25 -11.52 -19.89
N THR A 222 0.90 -11.31 -21.16
CA THR A 222 0.23 -10.07 -21.62
C THR A 222 -1.15 -9.92 -20.99
N THR A 223 -1.92 -11.01 -20.86
CA THR A 223 -3.25 -11.00 -20.20
C THR A 223 -3.14 -10.62 -18.74
N ALA A 224 -2.17 -11.19 -18.02
CA ALA A 224 -1.87 -10.81 -16.64
C ALA A 224 -1.42 -9.34 -16.54
N GLY A 225 -0.59 -8.87 -17.48
CA GLY A 225 -0.19 -7.46 -17.58
C GLY A 225 -1.39 -6.51 -17.75
N ALA A 226 -2.38 -6.88 -18.55
CA ALA A 226 -3.59 -6.08 -18.75
C ALA A 226 -4.43 -5.97 -17.47
N ILE A 227 -4.59 -7.07 -16.73
CA ILE A 227 -5.32 -7.07 -15.46
C ILE A 227 -4.54 -6.26 -14.41
N ALA A 228 -3.22 -6.45 -14.35
CA ALA A 228 -2.34 -5.69 -13.47
C ALA A 228 -2.44 -4.18 -13.76
N PHE A 229 -2.50 -3.78 -15.02
CA PHE A 229 -2.64 -2.39 -15.44
C PHE A 229 -3.94 -1.76 -14.90
N VAL A 230 -5.06 -2.48 -15.00
CA VAL A 230 -6.35 -2.03 -14.43
C VAL A 230 -6.27 -1.93 -12.90
N ALA A 231 -5.69 -2.95 -12.25
CA ALA A 231 -5.51 -2.96 -10.80
C ALA A 231 -4.60 -1.82 -10.31
N SER A 232 -3.58 -1.44 -11.07
CA SER A 232 -2.70 -0.32 -10.72
C SER A 232 -3.43 1.02 -10.65
N PHE A 233 -4.50 1.25 -11.42
CA PHE A 233 -5.31 2.47 -11.26
C PHE A 233 -6.04 2.51 -9.91
N LEU A 234 -6.52 1.36 -9.43
CA LEU A 234 -7.09 1.24 -8.09
C LEU A 234 -6.02 1.49 -7.01
N GLY A 235 -4.82 0.92 -7.20
CA GLY A 235 -3.68 1.18 -6.33
C GLY A 235 -3.26 2.66 -6.32
N LEU A 236 -3.32 3.33 -7.47
CA LEU A 236 -2.97 4.74 -7.61
C LEU A 236 -3.99 5.61 -6.88
N TYR A 237 -5.27 5.31 -7.02
CA TYR A 237 -6.34 5.95 -6.28
C TYR A 237 -6.14 5.81 -4.75
N MET A 238 -5.84 4.61 -4.27
CA MET A 238 -5.54 4.36 -2.85
C MET A 238 -4.28 5.09 -2.38
N SER A 239 -3.25 5.18 -3.23
CA SER A 239 -2.01 5.91 -2.94
C SER A 239 -2.25 7.41 -2.80
N VAL A 240 -2.98 8.00 -3.77
CA VAL A 240 -3.39 9.41 -3.73
C VAL A 240 -4.20 9.69 -2.48
N MET A 241 -5.19 8.84 -2.17
CA MET A 241 -5.97 8.97 -0.94
C MET A 241 -5.08 8.99 0.31
N ASN A 242 -4.17 8.02 0.48
CA ASN A 242 -3.32 7.94 1.67
C ASN A 242 -2.40 9.17 1.82
N ILE A 243 -1.91 9.72 0.70
CA ILE A 243 -1.11 10.97 0.70
C ILE A 243 -1.99 12.17 1.06
N MET A 244 -3.18 12.27 0.47
CA MET A 244 -4.12 13.37 0.73
C MET A 244 -4.58 13.39 2.20
N ILE A 245 -4.79 12.22 2.79
CA ILE A 245 -5.08 12.09 4.23
C ILE A 245 -3.89 12.56 5.07
N SER A 246 -2.66 12.26 4.64
CA SER A 246 -1.44 12.68 5.33
C SER A 246 -1.23 14.20 5.33
N VAL A 247 -1.75 14.92 4.32
CA VAL A 247 -1.71 16.39 4.27
C VAL A 247 -2.92 17.07 4.93
N GLY A 248 -3.82 16.30 5.56
CA GLY A 248 -4.93 16.83 6.36
C GLY A 248 -6.29 16.86 5.66
N VAL A 249 -6.45 16.23 4.49
CA VAL A 249 -7.77 16.06 3.87
C VAL A 249 -8.56 14.99 4.64
N SER A 250 -9.84 15.26 4.92
CA SER A 250 -10.69 14.32 5.63
C SER A 250 -10.84 13.01 4.83
N PRO A 251 -10.68 11.83 5.46
CA PRO A 251 -10.89 10.53 4.79
C PRO A 251 -12.28 10.35 4.16
N LYS A 252 -13.28 11.10 4.63
CA LYS A 252 -14.67 11.06 4.13
C LYS A 252 -14.84 11.61 2.71
N VAL A 253 -13.86 12.34 2.20
CA VAL A 253 -13.90 12.92 0.84
C VAL A 253 -13.70 11.83 -0.21
N PHE A 254 -13.05 10.71 0.13
CA PHE A 254 -12.71 9.67 -0.80
C PHE A 254 -13.74 8.52 -0.76
N PRO A 255 -14.49 8.28 -1.84
CA PRO A 255 -15.40 7.13 -1.92
C PRO A 255 -14.58 5.85 -2.02
N VAL A 256 -14.36 5.18 -0.89
CA VAL A 256 -13.66 3.90 -0.84
C VAL A 256 -14.57 2.70 -0.58
N GLY A 257 -15.83 2.94 -0.22
CA GLY A 257 -16.70 1.89 0.29
C GLY A 257 -16.12 1.32 1.59
N ASP A 258 -16.08 2.16 2.63
CA ASP A 258 -15.65 1.74 3.97
C ASP A 258 -16.63 0.68 4.51
N LEU A 259 -16.16 -0.56 4.61
CA LEU A 259 -16.96 -1.69 5.08
C LEU A 259 -16.93 -1.81 6.60
N THR A 260 -16.05 -1.05 7.28
CA THR A 260 -15.89 -1.10 8.73
C THR A 260 -17.20 -0.74 9.43
N ALA A 261 -17.89 0.30 8.94
CA ALA A 261 -19.20 0.73 9.47
C ALA A 261 -20.30 -0.33 9.26
N TYR A 262 -20.29 -1.01 8.10
CA TYR A 262 -21.23 -2.08 7.79
C TYR A 262 -21.07 -3.28 8.74
N TRP A 263 -19.83 -3.73 8.95
CA TRP A 263 -19.51 -4.83 9.86
C TRP A 263 -19.69 -4.47 11.33
N ALA A 264 -19.46 -3.21 11.72
CA ALA A 264 -19.78 -2.72 13.06
C ALA A 264 -21.29 -2.77 13.34
N LYS A 265 -22.12 -2.31 12.39
CA LYS A 265 -23.59 -2.39 12.51
C LYS A 265 -24.08 -3.84 12.61
N ARG A 266 -23.49 -4.76 11.86
CA ARG A 266 -23.86 -6.18 11.89
C ARG A 266 -23.45 -6.88 13.20
N ARG A 267 -22.34 -6.48 13.82
CA ARG A 267 -21.93 -6.97 15.14
C ARG A 267 -22.85 -6.47 16.25
N GLY A 268 -23.26 -5.21 16.21
CA GLY A 268 -24.26 -4.66 17.15
C GLY A 268 -25.61 -5.38 17.04
N ALA A 269 -26.06 -5.68 15.82
CA ALA A 269 -27.29 -6.45 15.61
C ALA A 269 -27.20 -7.90 16.13
N HIS A 270 -26.00 -8.48 16.25
CA HIS A 270 -25.81 -9.84 16.78
C HIS A 270 -25.77 -9.86 18.31
N SER A 271 -25.20 -8.82 18.95
CA SER A 271 -25.25 -8.67 20.42
C SER A 271 -26.67 -8.42 20.96
N ASP A 272 -27.53 -7.78 20.16
CA ASP A 272 -28.93 -7.56 20.54
C ASP A 272 -29.78 -8.85 20.48
N VAL A 273 -29.40 -9.80 19.60
CA VAL A 273 -30.07 -11.11 19.49
C VAL A 273 -29.59 -12.08 20.57
N GLU A 274 -28.31 -12.01 20.96
CA GLU A 274 -27.74 -12.88 22.00
C GLU A 274 -28.16 -12.44 23.42
N ASN A 275 -28.49 -11.16 23.62
CA ASN A 275 -29.08 -10.64 24.88
C ASN A 275 -30.62 -10.76 24.95
N THR A 276 -31.27 -11.35 23.95
CA THR A 276 -32.74 -11.56 23.92
C THR A 276 -33.15 -13.04 23.87
N MET A 277 -32.19 -13.97 23.95
CA MET A 277 -32.41 -15.39 24.29
C MET A 277 -32.02 -15.66 25.74
#